data_AF-A0A928IDF1-F1
#
_entry.id   AF-A0A928IDF1-F1
#
_cell.length_a   1.000
_cell.length_b   1.000
_cell.length_c   1.000
_cell.angle_alpha   90.00
_cell.angle_beta   90.00
_cell.angle_gamma   90.00
#
_symmetry.space_group_name_H-M   'P 1'
#
loop_
_entity.id
_entity.type
_entity.pdbx_description
1 polymer ?
#
loop_
_entity_poly.entity_id
_entity_poly.type
_entity_poly.pdbx_seq_one_letter_code
_entity_poly.pdbx_strand_id
1 'polypeptide(L)'
;MKKIGSVLLVLMVVVLLVACSGDSEKVENDPIETNVDDTAATEEDIAPNDGIIPDGEEAIRLSAEQKAKYYKVVEFMLPEGNFRDVIVDYMRKQSSIEWVCGEDFSVSEEWDHWGIALDFKKGQTYYGIPYADTKVSYIQFQNALVDGTYTAKSSSWKTVYGVQCISSIMNSIQQFDPTVAGTSNEMMPGTKEFQAVICGDYKIPKSPKRTLDIKEANGEEVMYKAYMQLQKGDIIMTRDTLKSTSHFRVLVEDPTVYTNATGKVIPSRCSVKTIEQTNAFDSQRTDGVKTTWFVDHIYSFTKLYETNYIPLTLASYSKPRSEMEVPYIALDKALDPEVLAKKSFDNTVVSNFPIRYIDIEIIDESGTVVSKLPKINMPNTREIELKKYMTTVFKDLESGKKYTLVLSAGIAIDSCELDRAEFVLS
;
A
#
# COMPACT_ATOMS: atom_id res chain seq x y z
N MET A 1 -48.55 23.12 35.91
CA MET A 1 -48.68 22.14 37.00
C MET A 1 -48.99 20.77 36.41
N LYS A 2 -48.23 19.75 36.84
CA LYS A 2 -48.44 18.28 36.81
C LYS A 2 -49.03 17.63 35.53
N LYS A 3 -48.30 16.85 34.71
CA LYS A 3 -47.62 15.53 34.88
C LYS A 3 -48.48 14.32 34.44
N ILE A 4 -47.87 13.51 33.55
CA ILE A 4 -48.02 12.05 33.32
C ILE A 4 -49.26 11.64 32.48
N GLY A 5 -49.20 10.73 31.50
CA GLY A 5 -48.12 9.90 30.96
C GLY A 5 -48.66 8.80 30.03
N SER A 6 -47.73 8.08 29.40
CA SER A 6 -47.84 6.72 28.86
C SER A 6 -48.81 6.44 27.69
N VAL A 7 -48.27 6.06 26.53
CA VAL A 7 -48.98 5.18 25.58
C VAL A 7 -48.12 3.94 25.33
N LEU A 8 -48.78 2.81 25.54
CA LEU A 8 -48.30 1.45 25.54
C LEU A 8 -48.53 0.81 24.16
N LEU A 9 -47.62 -0.09 23.82
CA LEU A 9 -47.64 -1.20 22.85
C LEU A 9 -49.02 -1.89 22.67
N VAL A 10 -49.46 -2.15 21.43
CA VAL A 10 -50.34 -3.29 21.08
C VAL A 10 -49.99 -3.87 19.70
N LEU A 11 -49.97 -5.20 19.68
CA LEU A 11 -49.58 -6.17 18.67
C LEU A 11 -50.77 -6.57 17.75
N MET A 12 -50.44 -7.12 16.58
CA MET A 12 -51.16 -8.17 15.81
C MET A 12 -52.53 -7.90 15.17
N VAL A 13 -52.60 -8.11 13.85
CA VAL A 13 -53.62 -9.00 13.24
C VAL A 13 -52.97 -9.83 12.12
N VAL A 14 -53.15 -11.15 12.27
CA VAL A 14 -52.88 -12.24 11.32
C VAL A 14 -54.07 -12.39 10.37
N VAL A 15 -53.84 -12.65 9.08
CA VAL A 15 -54.79 -13.43 8.26
C VAL A 15 -54.01 -14.49 7.47
N LEU A 16 -54.19 -15.74 7.90
CA LEU A 16 -54.01 -16.97 7.14
C LEU A 16 -55.23 -17.19 6.23
N LEU A 17 -55.04 -17.87 5.09
CA LEU A 17 -55.73 -19.10 4.65
C LEU A 17 -55.17 -19.47 3.24
N VAL A 18 -54.45 -20.59 3.02
CA VAL A 18 -54.88 -22.02 3.02
C VAL A 18 -55.72 -22.29 1.75
N ALA A 19 -55.52 -23.31 0.89
CA ALA A 19 -54.72 -24.53 0.92
C ALA A 19 -54.80 -25.24 -0.46
N CYS A 20 -53.91 -26.23 -0.66
CA CYS A 20 -54.08 -27.50 -1.38
C CYS A 20 -54.35 -27.43 -2.91
N SER A 21 -53.89 -28.33 -3.77
CA SER A 21 -53.30 -29.67 -3.70
C SER A 21 -53.08 -30.12 -5.15
N GLY A 22 -52.18 -31.08 -5.41
CA GLY A 22 -52.39 -32.05 -6.49
C GLY A 22 -51.27 -32.19 -7.51
N ASP A 23 -50.83 -33.43 -7.67
CA ASP A 23 -49.69 -33.93 -8.43
C ASP A 23 -49.71 -33.75 -9.96
N SER A 24 -48.47 -33.80 -10.48
CA SER A 24 -48.01 -34.44 -11.72
C SER A 24 -48.57 -33.98 -13.08
N GLU A 25 -47.67 -33.48 -13.92
CA GLU A 25 -47.39 -34.13 -15.21
C GLU A 25 -46.05 -33.66 -15.82
N LYS A 26 -45.39 -34.59 -16.52
CA LYS A 26 -44.14 -34.41 -17.25
C LYS A 26 -44.32 -33.40 -18.38
N VAL A 27 -43.36 -32.49 -18.57
CA VAL A 27 -43.13 -31.85 -19.87
C VAL A 27 -41.64 -31.86 -20.17
N GLU A 28 -41.36 -32.27 -21.40
CA GLU A 28 -40.07 -32.54 -22.01
C GLU A 28 -39.12 -31.34 -22.04
N ASN A 29 -37.83 -31.64 -21.91
CA ASN A 29 -36.74 -30.73 -22.23
C ASN A 29 -36.56 -30.68 -23.74
N ASP A 30 -36.59 -29.47 -24.32
CA ASP A 30 -35.86 -29.15 -25.54
C ASP A 30 -34.94 -27.94 -25.27
N PRO A 31 -33.65 -28.01 -25.62
CA PRO A 31 -32.71 -26.92 -25.43
C PRO A 31 -32.88 -25.86 -26.53
N ILE A 32 -33.03 -24.60 -26.12
CA ILE A 32 -32.93 -23.46 -27.04
C ILE A 32 -31.44 -23.26 -27.36
N GLU A 33 -31.07 -23.62 -28.59
CA GLU A 33 -29.86 -23.16 -29.26
C GLU A 33 -29.91 -21.63 -29.39
N THR A 34 -28.96 -20.93 -28.79
CA THR A 34 -28.62 -19.56 -29.19
C THR A 34 -27.31 -19.59 -29.94
N ASN A 35 -27.44 -19.34 -31.24
CA ASN A 35 -26.38 -19.16 -32.23
C ASN A 35 -25.27 -18.24 -31.73
N VAL A 36 -24.03 -18.74 -31.78
CA VAL A 36 -22.81 -17.95 -31.73
C VAL A 36 -22.58 -17.45 -33.16
N ASP A 37 -22.81 -16.16 -33.39
CA ASP A 37 -22.49 -15.50 -34.64
C ASP A 37 -21.03 -15.01 -34.53
N ASP A 38 -20.15 -15.73 -35.22
CA ASP A 38 -18.76 -15.38 -35.46
C ASP A 38 -18.71 -14.10 -36.31
N THR A 39 -18.45 -12.96 -35.66
CA THR A 39 -17.92 -11.79 -36.36
C THR A 39 -16.58 -11.43 -35.75
N ALA A 40 -15.53 -11.83 -36.48
CA ALA A 40 -14.17 -11.37 -36.32
C ALA A 40 -14.13 -9.84 -36.41
N ALA A 41 -13.99 -9.18 -35.27
CA ALA A 41 -13.61 -7.78 -35.22
C ALA A 41 -12.11 -7.69 -35.46
N THR A 42 -11.77 -7.00 -36.54
CA THR A 42 -10.44 -6.74 -37.07
C THR A 42 -9.57 -5.99 -36.08
N GLU A 43 -8.33 -6.46 -35.95
CA GLU A 43 -7.19 -5.75 -35.35
C GLU A 43 -6.99 -4.42 -36.09
N GLU A 44 -7.27 -3.29 -35.42
CA GLU A 44 -6.70 -1.99 -35.78
C GLU A 44 -6.60 -1.11 -34.52
N ASP A 45 -5.36 -0.89 -34.10
CA ASP A 45 -4.80 0.24 -33.36
C ASP A 45 -5.55 0.80 -32.14
N ILE A 46 -5.36 0.14 -31.00
CA ILE A 46 -5.25 0.83 -29.71
C ILE A 46 -3.92 0.40 -29.09
N ALA A 47 -2.90 1.22 -29.28
CA ALA A 47 -1.62 1.08 -28.58
C ALA A 47 -1.87 1.06 -27.06
N PRO A 48 -1.56 -0.04 -26.36
CA PRO A 48 -1.49 -0.03 -24.91
C PRO A 48 -0.33 0.89 -24.55
N ASN A 49 -0.60 1.90 -23.74
CA ASN A 49 0.45 2.66 -23.10
C ASN A 49 1.14 1.68 -22.13
N ASP A 50 2.30 1.18 -22.54
CA ASP A 50 3.15 0.24 -21.83
C ASP A 50 3.59 0.80 -20.49
N GLY A 51 2.70 0.71 -19.51
CA GLY A 51 3.07 0.56 -18.10
C GLY A 51 3.57 -0.85 -17.87
N ILE A 52 4.65 -1.24 -18.58
CA ILE A 52 5.48 -2.36 -18.16
C ILE A 52 6.04 -1.94 -16.79
N ILE A 53 5.38 -2.40 -15.73
CA ILE A 53 6.04 -2.56 -14.44
C ILE A 53 7.07 -3.65 -14.73
N PRO A 54 8.38 -3.37 -14.66
CA PRO A 54 9.36 -4.41 -14.91
C PRO A 54 9.10 -5.55 -13.92
N ASP A 55 8.86 -6.74 -14.47
CA ASP A 55 9.00 -7.98 -13.74
C ASP A 55 10.31 -7.92 -12.97
N GLY A 56 10.24 -8.27 -11.69
CA GLY A 56 11.24 -8.02 -10.65
C GLY A 56 12.65 -7.78 -11.18
N GLU A 57 13.06 -6.51 -11.22
CA GLU A 57 14.48 -6.18 -11.26
C GLU A 57 15.11 -6.96 -10.09
N GLU A 58 16.02 -7.88 -10.39
CA GLU A 58 16.80 -8.56 -9.37
C GLU A 58 17.38 -7.49 -8.43
N ALA A 59 17.36 -7.76 -7.12
CA ALA A 59 18.02 -6.88 -6.17
C ALA A 59 19.42 -6.57 -6.69
N ILE A 60 19.73 -5.28 -6.93
CA ILE A 60 21.08 -4.85 -7.30
C ILE A 60 21.95 -5.12 -6.08
N ARG A 61 22.48 -6.33 -6.01
CA ARG A 61 23.35 -6.80 -4.93
C ARG A 61 24.78 -6.60 -5.39
N LEU A 62 25.32 -5.43 -5.11
CA LEU A 62 26.73 -5.18 -5.33
C LEU A 62 27.54 -5.96 -4.31
N SER A 63 28.48 -6.78 -4.80
CA SER A 63 29.55 -7.34 -3.98
C SER A 63 30.39 -6.23 -3.35
N ALA A 64 31.16 -6.54 -2.31
CA ALA A 64 32.08 -5.57 -1.71
C ALA A 64 33.05 -4.97 -2.75
N GLU A 65 33.52 -5.78 -3.71
CA GLU A 65 34.38 -5.33 -4.81
C GLU A 65 33.65 -4.41 -5.79
N GLN A 66 32.35 -4.65 -6.05
CA GLN A 66 31.54 -3.78 -6.88
C GLN A 66 31.23 -2.46 -6.16
N LYS A 67 30.88 -2.50 -4.87
CA LYS A 67 30.69 -1.30 -4.02
C LYS A 67 31.94 -0.41 -4.01
N ALA A 68 33.13 -1.02 -3.98
CA ALA A 68 34.40 -0.28 -4.01
C ALA A 68 34.67 0.50 -5.32
N LYS A 69 33.89 0.24 -6.39
CA LYS A 69 34.00 0.99 -7.65
C LYS A 69 33.17 2.28 -7.66
N TYR A 70 32.23 2.44 -6.72
CA TYR A 70 31.42 3.65 -6.60
C TYR A 70 32.20 4.72 -5.85
N TYR A 71 32.04 5.98 -6.27
CA TYR A 71 32.65 7.11 -5.58
C TYR A 71 32.22 7.21 -4.12
N LYS A 72 30.92 7.01 -3.85
CA LYS A 72 30.39 7.03 -2.50
C LYS A 72 29.34 5.95 -2.33
N VAL A 73 29.40 5.24 -1.21
CA VAL A 73 28.37 4.31 -0.75
C VAL A 73 27.98 4.73 0.66
N VAL A 74 26.68 4.93 0.88
CA VAL A 74 26.10 5.19 2.19
C VAL A 74 25.27 3.97 2.57
N GLU A 75 25.65 3.30 3.66
CA GLU A 75 24.90 2.19 4.23
C GLU A 75 24.01 2.70 5.36
N PHE A 76 22.78 2.21 5.41
CA PHE A 76 21.82 2.56 6.44
C PHE A 76 21.73 1.43 7.45
N MET A 77 21.54 1.78 8.72
CA MET A 77 21.19 0.80 9.71
C MET A 77 19.74 0.35 9.46
N LEU A 78 19.53 -0.97 9.42
CA LEU A 78 18.17 -1.50 9.53
C LEU A 78 17.51 -0.93 10.80
N PRO A 79 16.20 -0.64 10.80
CA PRO A 79 15.52 -0.16 11.99
C PRO A 79 15.81 -1.06 13.20
N GLU A 80 16.12 -0.49 14.36
CA GLU A 80 16.25 -1.26 15.61
C GLU A 80 14.88 -1.85 16.00
N GLY A 81 14.85 -3.06 16.55
CA GLY A 81 13.62 -3.74 16.99
C GLY A 81 13.20 -4.93 16.13
N ASN A 82 12.01 -5.46 16.43
CA ASN A 82 11.40 -6.59 15.73
C ASN A 82 10.82 -6.10 14.39
N PHE A 83 11.03 -6.83 13.29
CA PHE A 83 10.47 -6.47 11.97
C PHE A 83 8.94 -6.30 11.98
N ARG A 84 8.26 -7.01 12.90
CA ARG A 84 6.83 -6.84 13.17
C ARG A 84 6.48 -5.42 13.62
N ASP A 85 7.31 -4.82 14.46
CA ASP A 85 7.13 -3.44 14.93
C ASP A 85 7.33 -2.44 13.79
N VAL A 86 8.34 -2.67 12.94
CA VAL A 86 8.64 -1.81 11.78
C VAL A 86 7.43 -1.67 10.85
N ILE A 87 6.72 -2.76 10.57
CA ILE A 87 5.52 -2.72 9.72
C ILE A 87 4.40 -1.94 10.38
N VAL A 88 4.12 -2.23 11.65
CA VAL A 88 3.03 -1.55 12.38
C VAL A 88 3.33 -0.05 12.48
N ASP A 89 4.56 0.32 12.80
CA ASP A 89 4.97 1.72 12.92
C ASP A 89 4.90 2.44 11.58
N TYR A 90 5.29 1.79 10.47
CA TYR A 90 5.17 2.38 9.15
C TYR A 90 3.72 2.52 8.70
N MET A 91 2.87 1.51 8.93
CA MET A 91 1.42 1.63 8.69
C MET A 91 0.81 2.78 9.50
N ARG A 92 1.21 2.94 10.78
CA ARG A 92 0.77 4.07 11.60
C ARG A 92 1.23 5.41 11.00
N LYS A 93 2.49 5.54 10.57
CA LYS A 93 3.00 6.73 9.87
C LYS A 93 2.12 7.06 8.66
N GLN A 94 1.86 6.08 7.79
CA GLN A 94 0.99 6.25 6.61
C GLN A 94 -0.43 6.70 6.96
N SER A 95 -1.00 6.24 8.07
CA SER A 95 -2.35 6.61 8.52
C SER A 95 -2.43 7.96 9.24
N SER A 96 -1.28 8.54 9.64
CA SER A 96 -1.22 9.69 10.55
C SER A 96 -0.89 11.02 9.87
N ILE A 97 -0.53 11.02 8.58
CA ILE A 97 -0.20 12.26 7.86
C ILE A 97 -1.42 13.17 7.84
N GLU A 98 -1.33 14.33 8.48
CA GLU A 98 -2.35 15.37 8.37
C GLU A 98 -2.15 16.17 7.09
N TRP A 99 -3.23 16.44 6.37
CA TRP A 99 -3.20 17.30 5.19
C TRP A 99 -4.56 17.97 4.93
N VAL A 100 -4.51 19.14 4.27
CA VAL A 100 -5.70 19.88 3.82
C VAL A 100 -5.87 19.68 2.32
N CYS A 101 -7.08 19.40 1.89
CA CYS A 101 -7.40 19.28 0.48
C CYS A 101 -7.46 20.68 -0.18
N GLY A 102 -6.59 20.96 -1.15
CA GLY A 102 -6.50 22.28 -1.78
C GLY A 102 -7.56 22.56 -2.85
N GLU A 103 -8.08 21.49 -3.46
CA GLU A 103 -9.09 21.51 -4.53
C GLU A 103 -10.00 20.29 -4.38
N ASP A 104 -11.29 20.43 -4.71
CA ASP A 104 -12.21 19.28 -4.73
C ASP A 104 -11.70 18.23 -5.72
N PHE A 105 -11.63 16.97 -5.30
CA PHE A 105 -11.34 15.85 -6.20
C PHE A 105 -12.10 14.60 -5.77
N SER A 106 -12.35 13.71 -6.72
CA SER A 106 -12.93 12.41 -6.45
C SER A 106 -12.05 11.31 -7.00
N VAL A 107 -11.98 10.19 -6.27
CA VAL A 107 -11.29 8.98 -6.74
C VAL A 107 -12.24 8.09 -7.56
N SER A 108 -13.49 8.53 -7.79
CA SER A 108 -14.61 7.66 -8.17
C SER A 108 -15.02 7.63 -9.65
N GLU A 109 -14.38 8.38 -10.53
CA GLU A 109 -14.91 8.56 -11.90
C GLU A 109 -14.52 7.46 -12.92
N GLU A 110 -13.65 6.50 -12.57
CA GLU A 110 -13.30 5.37 -13.47
C GLU A 110 -13.36 3.99 -12.78
N TRP A 111 -13.88 3.91 -11.54
CA TRP A 111 -13.92 2.67 -10.74
C TRP A 111 -15.35 2.09 -10.65
N ASP A 112 -16.04 1.98 -11.78
CA ASP A 112 -17.43 1.48 -11.91
C ASP A 112 -17.68 0.10 -11.28
N HIS A 113 -16.63 -0.63 -10.91
CA HIS A 113 -16.72 -2.00 -10.37
C HIS A 113 -16.87 -2.09 -8.84
N TRP A 114 -16.69 -0.97 -8.10
CA TRP A 114 -16.68 -0.97 -6.63
C TRP A 114 -17.76 -0.10 -5.98
N GLY A 115 -18.50 0.69 -6.76
CA GLY A 115 -19.77 1.32 -6.34
C GLY A 115 -19.69 2.35 -5.20
N ILE A 116 -18.51 2.91 -4.90
CA ILE A 116 -18.33 3.90 -3.82
C ILE A 116 -17.51 5.08 -4.33
N ALA A 117 -18.05 6.30 -4.11
CA ALA A 117 -17.36 7.54 -4.40
C ALA A 117 -16.64 8.11 -3.17
N LEU A 118 -15.31 8.20 -3.24
CA LEU A 118 -14.49 8.88 -2.23
C LEU A 118 -14.23 10.32 -2.69
N ASP A 119 -15.08 11.22 -2.20
CA ASP A 119 -14.98 12.66 -2.50
C ASP A 119 -14.16 13.40 -1.44
N PHE A 120 -13.10 14.05 -1.90
CA PHE A 120 -12.26 14.94 -1.11
C PHE A 120 -12.65 16.39 -1.40
N LYS A 121 -12.86 17.17 -0.33
CA LYS A 121 -13.42 18.52 -0.40
C LYS A 121 -12.39 19.56 -0.02
N LYS A 122 -12.31 20.62 -0.83
CA LYS A 122 -11.45 21.77 -0.62
C LYS A 122 -11.61 22.34 0.79
N GLY A 123 -10.49 22.63 1.43
CA GLY A 123 -10.40 23.19 2.79
C GLY A 123 -10.67 22.20 3.91
N GLN A 124 -11.05 20.95 3.62
CA GLN A 124 -11.25 19.92 4.64
C GLN A 124 -9.90 19.29 5.01
N THR A 125 -9.68 19.08 6.31
CA THR A 125 -8.56 18.31 6.84
C THR A 125 -8.85 16.82 6.78
N TYR A 126 -7.85 16.06 6.32
CA TYR A 126 -7.83 14.61 6.22
C TYR A 126 -6.60 14.03 6.92
N TYR A 127 -6.70 12.76 7.32
CA TYR A 127 -5.57 12.02 7.89
C TYR A 127 -5.25 10.76 7.09
N GLY A 128 -3.96 10.53 6.96
CA GLY A 128 -3.35 9.44 6.23
C GLY A 128 -3.39 9.61 4.71
N ILE A 129 -2.60 8.80 4.01
CA ILE A 129 -2.54 8.80 2.55
C ILE A 129 -3.93 8.43 1.98
N PRO A 130 -4.49 9.16 1.01
CA PRO A 130 -5.80 8.84 0.47
C PRO A 130 -5.82 7.45 -0.18
N TYR A 131 -7.00 6.81 -0.17
CA TYR A 131 -7.19 5.54 -0.86
C TYR A 131 -7.18 5.74 -2.38
N ALA A 132 -6.19 5.15 -3.09
CA ALA A 132 -6.10 5.10 -4.54
C ALA A 132 -5.12 4.00 -5.01
N ASP A 133 -5.25 3.47 -6.22
CA ASP A 133 -4.38 2.39 -6.74
C ASP A 133 -3.12 2.89 -7.47
N THR A 134 -2.45 3.89 -6.89
CA THR A 134 -1.20 4.44 -7.45
C THR A 134 0.05 3.97 -6.68
N LYS A 135 -0.12 3.09 -5.69
CA LYS A 135 0.94 2.47 -4.87
C LYS A 135 1.92 3.46 -4.21
N VAL A 136 1.46 4.65 -3.85
CA VAL A 136 2.30 5.72 -3.30
C VAL A 136 2.80 5.40 -1.89
N SER A 137 4.07 5.68 -1.62
CA SER A 137 4.70 5.56 -0.30
C SER A 137 4.44 6.80 0.59
N TYR A 138 4.68 6.66 1.89
CA TYR A 138 4.62 7.74 2.86
C TYR A 138 5.38 8.99 2.41
N ILE A 139 6.65 8.81 2.05
CA ILE A 139 7.55 9.91 1.69
C ILE A 139 7.06 10.62 0.42
N GLN A 140 6.58 9.85 -0.56
CA GLN A 140 6.08 10.40 -1.82
C GLN A 140 4.82 11.24 -1.63
N PHE A 141 3.88 10.78 -0.79
CA PHE A 141 2.71 11.59 -0.45
C PHE A 141 3.11 12.84 0.36
N GLN A 142 3.99 12.69 1.35
CA GLN A 142 4.47 13.82 2.15
C GLN A 142 5.14 14.91 1.28
N ASN A 143 5.95 14.51 0.29
CA ASN A 143 6.59 15.44 -0.64
C ASN A 143 5.62 16.11 -1.62
N ALA A 144 4.44 15.52 -1.83
CA ALA A 144 3.40 16.12 -2.66
C ALA A 144 2.59 17.19 -1.92
N LEU A 145 2.78 17.31 -0.59
CA LEU A 145 2.17 18.38 0.20
C LEU A 145 2.97 19.68 0.07
N VAL A 146 2.27 20.78 -0.21
CA VAL A 146 2.81 22.13 -0.16
C VAL A 146 2.21 22.83 1.05
N ASP A 147 3.03 23.13 2.06
CA ASP A 147 2.59 23.71 3.34
C ASP A 147 1.42 22.93 3.99
N GLY A 148 1.50 21.59 3.94
CA GLY A 148 0.45 20.70 4.46
C GLY A 148 -0.81 20.61 3.58
N THR A 149 -0.84 21.29 2.43
CA THR A 149 -1.94 21.26 1.47
C THR A 149 -1.62 20.30 0.33
N TYR A 150 -2.56 19.40 0.04
CA TYR A 150 -2.49 18.52 -1.11
C TYR A 150 -3.35 19.07 -2.26
N THR A 151 -2.72 19.41 -3.38
CA THR A 151 -3.39 19.82 -4.62
C THR A 151 -3.21 18.74 -5.67
N ALA A 152 -4.16 17.81 -5.76
CA ALA A 152 -4.23 16.93 -6.92
C ALA A 152 -4.71 17.75 -8.13
N LYS A 153 -3.97 17.76 -9.24
CA LYS A 153 -4.50 18.31 -10.50
C LYS A 153 -5.62 17.37 -10.98
N SER A 154 -6.89 17.75 -10.75
CA SER A 154 -8.01 16.84 -10.96
C SER A 154 -8.46 16.80 -12.42
N SER A 155 -8.38 15.62 -13.03
CA SER A 155 -9.40 15.13 -13.98
C SER A 155 -9.45 13.60 -14.07
N SER A 156 -8.59 12.85 -13.36
CA SER A 156 -8.67 11.38 -13.28
C SER A 156 -7.92 10.83 -12.05
N TRP A 157 -8.30 9.64 -11.56
CA TRP A 157 -7.67 8.95 -10.43
C TRP A 157 -6.18 8.63 -10.66
N LYS A 158 -5.75 8.56 -11.93
CA LYS A 158 -4.35 8.28 -12.32
C LYS A 158 -3.38 9.37 -11.87
N THR A 159 -3.89 10.55 -11.51
CA THR A 159 -3.07 11.68 -11.02
C THR A 159 -3.13 11.87 -9.51
N VAL A 160 -3.96 11.11 -8.79
CA VAL A 160 -4.08 11.18 -7.33
C VAL A 160 -3.00 10.32 -6.68
N TYR A 161 -2.24 10.89 -5.76
CA TYR A 161 -1.24 10.17 -4.99
C TYR A 161 -1.91 9.45 -3.83
N GLY A 162 -2.21 8.18 -4.02
CA GLY A 162 -2.79 7.33 -2.99
C GLY A 162 -2.23 5.92 -2.96
N VAL A 163 -2.73 5.17 -1.98
CA VAL A 163 -2.36 3.77 -1.76
C VAL A 163 -3.63 2.94 -1.54
N GLN A 164 -3.60 1.66 -1.88
CA GLN A 164 -4.68 0.72 -1.56
C GLN A 164 -4.24 -0.26 -0.47
N CYS A 165 -5.18 -1.03 0.09
CA CYS A 165 -4.94 -1.91 1.24
C CYS A 165 -3.69 -2.79 1.08
N ILE A 166 -3.52 -3.48 -0.05
CA ILE A 166 -2.34 -4.32 -0.28
C ILE A 166 -1.05 -3.50 -0.41
N SER A 167 -1.08 -2.42 -1.19
CA SER A 167 0.11 -1.60 -1.45
C SER A 167 0.62 -0.91 -0.18
N SER A 168 -0.25 -0.59 0.77
CA SER A 168 0.15 -0.03 2.07
C SER A 168 1.01 -1.02 2.87
N ILE A 169 0.59 -2.28 2.89
CA ILE A 169 1.32 -3.36 3.56
C ILE A 169 2.63 -3.63 2.85
N MET A 170 2.63 -3.71 1.51
CA MET A 170 3.86 -3.90 0.74
C MET A 170 4.88 -2.77 0.99
N ASN A 171 4.44 -1.52 1.00
CA ASN A 171 5.30 -0.37 1.32
C ASN A 171 5.88 -0.44 2.73
N SER A 172 5.15 -1.03 3.68
CA SER A 172 5.59 -1.28 5.06
C SER A 172 6.60 -2.41 5.16
N ILE A 173 6.46 -3.48 4.36
CA ILE A 173 7.40 -4.60 4.34
C ILE A 173 8.71 -4.20 3.64
N GLN A 174 8.62 -3.41 2.57
CA GLN A 174 9.76 -2.86 1.83
C GLN A 174 10.69 -1.97 2.69
N GLN A 175 10.30 -1.67 3.94
CA GLN A 175 11.16 -1.02 4.93
C GLN A 175 12.28 -1.91 5.45
N PHE A 176 12.23 -3.22 5.25
CA PHE A 176 13.32 -4.12 5.66
C PHE A 176 13.53 -5.29 4.71
N ASP A 177 12.57 -5.59 3.83
CA ASP A 177 12.72 -6.57 2.76
C ASP A 177 12.41 -5.91 1.39
N PRO A 178 13.44 -5.49 0.63
CA PRO A 178 13.25 -4.77 -0.63
C PRO A 178 12.82 -5.68 -1.78
N THR A 179 12.84 -7.01 -1.58
CA THR A 179 12.46 -8.00 -2.61
C THR A 179 10.95 -8.18 -2.70
N VAL A 180 10.22 -7.62 -1.75
CA VAL A 180 8.77 -7.65 -1.72
C VAL A 180 8.20 -6.74 -2.80
N ALA A 181 7.67 -7.36 -3.85
CA ALA A 181 6.79 -6.75 -4.83
C ALA A 181 5.49 -7.56 -4.85
N GLY A 182 4.35 -6.93 -5.19
CA GLY A 182 3.21 -7.73 -5.62
C GLY A 182 1.81 -7.16 -5.61
N THR A 183 0.89 -8.02 -6.05
CA THR A 183 -0.56 -7.83 -6.14
C THR A 183 -1.30 -8.67 -5.09
N SER A 184 -2.61 -8.48 -4.96
CA SER A 184 -3.46 -9.31 -4.09
C SER A 184 -3.45 -10.80 -4.46
N ASN A 185 -3.16 -11.15 -5.73
CA ASN A 185 -3.01 -12.53 -6.17
C ASN A 185 -1.81 -13.21 -5.54
N GLU A 186 -0.72 -12.46 -5.42
CA GLU A 186 0.56 -12.97 -4.92
C GLU A 186 0.50 -13.20 -3.40
N MET A 187 -0.39 -12.51 -2.68
CA MET A 187 -0.60 -12.72 -1.24
C MET A 187 -1.35 -14.00 -0.87
N MET A 188 -2.00 -14.67 -1.82
CA MET A 188 -2.68 -15.92 -1.54
C MET A 188 -1.66 -17.03 -1.26
N PRO A 189 -1.80 -17.77 -0.14
CA PRO A 189 -0.85 -18.83 0.20
C PRO A 189 -0.92 -19.96 -0.85
N GLY A 190 0.25 -20.48 -1.24
CA GLY A 190 0.39 -21.50 -2.28
C GLY A 190 0.69 -20.97 -3.69
N THR A 191 0.88 -19.65 -3.85
CA THR A 191 1.48 -19.05 -5.05
C THR A 191 3.02 -18.98 -4.89
N LYS A 192 3.76 -18.97 -6.01
CA LYS A 192 5.24 -18.94 -5.99
C LYS A 192 5.81 -17.53 -5.78
N GLU A 193 4.98 -16.50 -5.93
CA GLU A 193 5.42 -15.13 -6.19
C GLU A 193 5.46 -14.23 -4.95
N PHE A 194 4.90 -14.64 -3.80
CA PHE A 194 5.12 -13.89 -2.56
C PHE A 194 5.10 -14.72 -1.25
N GLN A 195 5.74 -14.17 -0.22
CA GLN A 195 6.25 -14.80 1.00
C GLN A 195 5.22 -14.99 2.13
N ALA A 196 3.93 -14.82 1.87
CA ALA A 196 2.91 -15.02 2.90
C ALA A 196 2.77 -16.51 3.21
N VAL A 197 3.09 -16.89 4.44
CA VAL A 197 2.90 -18.26 4.93
C VAL A 197 1.71 -18.28 5.89
N ILE A 198 1.09 -19.44 6.00
CA ILE A 198 -0.02 -19.64 6.92
C ILE A 198 0.43 -19.32 8.35
N CYS A 199 -0.40 -18.61 9.09
CA CYS A 199 -0.21 -18.46 10.52
C CYS A 199 -1.01 -19.55 11.25
N GLY A 200 -0.31 -20.57 11.74
CA GLY A 200 -0.87 -21.77 12.36
C GLY A 200 -1.05 -22.96 11.43
N ASP A 201 -1.65 -24.02 11.96
CA ASP A 201 -1.64 -25.36 11.36
C ASP A 201 -2.89 -25.67 10.51
N TYR A 202 -3.32 -24.71 9.67
CA TYR A 202 -4.46 -24.92 8.77
C TYR A 202 -3.99 -25.30 7.35
N LYS A 203 -4.78 -26.13 6.66
CA LYS A 203 -4.44 -26.68 5.35
C LYS A 203 -4.72 -25.67 4.25
N ILE A 204 -3.81 -25.56 3.29
CA ILE A 204 -4.06 -24.86 2.02
C ILE A 204 -4.55 -25.92 1.01
N PRO A 205 -5.78 -25.82 0.49
CA PRO A 205 -6.24 -26.66 -0.62
C PRO A 205 -5.35 -26.51 -1.86
N LYS A 206 -5.40 -27.45 -2.80
CA LYS A 206 -4.62 -27.33 -4.04
C LYS A 206 -5.15 -26.16 -4.88
N SER A 207 -4.32 -25.12 -5.06
CA SER A 207 -4.63 -23.92 -5.87
C SER A 207 -5.88 -23.15 -5.42
N PRO A 208 -5.91 -22.62 -4.18
CA PRO A 208 -7.09 -21.92 -3.69
C PRO A 208 -7.28 -20.61 -4.46
N LYS A 209 -8.51 -20.37 -4.92
CA LYS A 209 -8.84 -19.13 -5.65
C LYS A 209 -9.46 -18.08 -4.73
N ARG A 210 -10.05 -18.52 -3.61
CA ARG A 210 -10.71 -17.69 -2.61
C ARG A 210 -10.26 -18.08 -1.21
N THR A 211 -10.35 -17.15 -0.27
CA THR A 211 -10.12 -17.46 1.15
C THR A 211 -11.24 -18.31 1.74
N LEU A 212 -12.45 -18.25 1.16
CA LEU A 212 -13.55 -19.16 1.48
C LEU A 212 -13.16 -20.65 1.30
N ASP A 213 -12.45 -20.99 0.21
CA ASP A 213 -12.06 -22.38 -0.07
C ASP A 213 -11.12 -22.93 1.03
N ILE A 214 -10.23 -22.07 1.54
CA ILE A 214 -9.33 -22.39 2.66
C ILE A 214 -10.14 -22.54 3.95
N LYS A 215 -11.06 -21.61 4.22
CA LYS A 215 -11.93 -21.66 5.41
C LYS A 215 -12.74 -22.95 5.46
N GLU A 216 -13.43 -23.31 4.38
CA GLU A 216 -14.29 -24.49 4.28
C GLU A 216 -13.50 -25.81 4.46
N ALA A 217 -12.26 -25.87 3.97
CA ALA A 217 -11.41 -27.04 4.12
C ALA A 217 -10.94 -27.30 5.57
N ASN A 218 -10.96 -26.29 6.43
CA ASN A 218 -10.43 -26.35 7.79
C ASN A 218 -11.51 -26.30 8.88
N GLY A 219 -12.61 -25.58 8.62
CA GLY A 219 -13.69 -25.37 9.57
C GLY A 219 -13.34 -24.41 10.72
N GLU A 220 -14.36 -24.06 11.51
CA GLU A 220 -14.28 -23.03 12.54
C GLU A 220 -13.18 -23.25 13.57
N GLU A 221 -13.11 -24.45 14.17
CA GLU A 221 -12.21 -24.69 15.30
C GLU A 221 -10.73 -24.52 14.91
N VAL A 222 -10.37 -25.00 13.71
CA VAL A 222 -9.00 -24.87 13.19
C VAL A 222 -8.69 -23.42 12.90
N MET A 223 -9.61 -22.68 12.26
CA MET A 223 -9.41 -21.26 11.96
C MET A 223 -9.32 -20.39 13.23
N TYR A 224 -10.12 -20.67 14.26
CA TYR A 224 -10.02 -19.96 15.54
C TYR A 224 -8.68 -20.21 16.23
N LYS A 225 -8.17 -21.44 16.22
CA LYS A 225 -6.83 -21.75 16.73
C LYS A 225 -5.74 -21.04 15.93
N ALA A 226 -5.91 -20.91 14.62
CA ALA A 226 -4.99 -20.16 13.77
C ALA A 226 -4.98 -18.66 14.11
N TYR A 227 -6.14 -18.03 14.32
CA TYR A 227 -6.18 -16.62 14.77
C TYR A 227 -5.48 -16.40 16.12
N MET A 228 -5.50 -17.38 17.03
CA MET A 228 -4.79 -17.27 18.32
C MET A 228 -3.27 -17.22 18.17
N GLN A 229 -2.73 -17.74 17.07
CA GLN A 229 -1.29 -17.80 16.82
C GLN A 229 -0.75 -16.55 16.14
N LEU A 230 -1.64 -15.68 15.67
CA LEU A 230 -1.25 -14.39 15.13
C LEU A 230 -0.45 -13.60 16.16
N GLN A 231 0.51 -12.83 15.67
CA GLN A 231 1.29 -11.88 16.44
C GLN A 231 1.15 -10.49 15.84
N LYS A 232 1.54 -9.46 16.60
CA LYS A 232 1.73 -8.11 16.05
C LYS A 232 2.46 -8.15 14.70
N GLY A 233 2.03 -7.36 13.72
CA GLY A 233 2.59 -7.32 12.38
C GLY A 233 2.14 -8.46 11.46
N ASP A 234 1.44 -9.49 11.94
CA ASP A 234 0.81 -10.47 11.06
C ASP A 234 -0.35 -9.87 10.27
N ILE A 235 -0.75 -10.57 9.22
CA ILE A 235 -1.72 -10.11 8.25
C ILE A 235 -2.97 -10.98 8.36
N ILE A 236 -4.15 -10.38 8.26
CA ILE A 236 -5.37 -11.11 7.94
C ILE A 236 -5.88 -10.64 6.58
N MET A 237 -6.24 -11.59 5.72
CA MET A 237 -6.75 -11.28 4.39
C MET A 237 -8.04 -12.00 4.06
N THR A 238 -8.89 -11.36 3.26
CA THR A 238 -9.98 -12.04 2.57
C THR A 238 -9.83 -11.89 1.07
N ARG A 239 -10.40 -12.84 0.32
CA ARG A 239 -10.59 -12.79 -1.13
C ARG A 239 -11.84 -13.59 -1.44
N ASP A 240 -12.97 -12.89 -1.60
CA ASP A 240 -14.27 -13.54 -1.79
C ASP A 240 -14.54 -13.93 -3.25
N THR A 241 -14.00 -13.19 -4.23
CA THR A 241 -14.16 -13.53 -5.64
C THR A 241 -12.87 -13.38 -6.44
N LEU A 242 -12.86 -13.93 -7.66
CA LEU A 242 -11.79 -13.72 -8.62
C LEU A 242 -11.77 -12.29 -9.20
N LYS A 243 -12.88 -11.53 -9.09
CA LYS A 243 -13.08 -10.26 -9.80
C LYS A 243 -13.18 -9.01 -8.91
N SER A 244 -13.46 -9.09 -7.60
CA SER A 244 -13.28 -7.96 -6.66
C SER A 244 -13.48 -8.38 -5.20
N THR A 245 -12.93 -7.56 -4.30
CA THR A 245 -12.89 -7.65 -2.82
C THR A 245 -11.84 -8.58 -2.22
N SER A 246 -10.59 -8.43 -2.65
CA SER A 246 -9.48 -8.75 -1.75
C SER A 246 -9.31 -7.61 -0.76
N HIS A 247 -9.13 -7.93 0.52
CA HIS A 247 -8.85 -6.92 1.54
C HIS A 247 -7.89 -7.45 2.58
N PHE A 248 -7.04 -6.55 3.09
CA PHE A 248 -5.93 -6.89 3.95
C PHE A 248 -5.89 -5.99 5.17
N ARG A 249 -5.53 -6.56 6.31
CA ARG A 249 -5.28 -5.83 7.56
C ARG A 249 -4.00 -6.31 8.20
N VAL A 250 -3.33 -5.42 8.92
CA VAL A 250 -2.17 -5.74 9.75
C VAL A 250 -2.59 -5.70 11.22
N LEU A 251 -2.15 -6.67 12.01
CA LEU A 251 -2.35 -6.67 13.45
C LEU A 251 -1.43 -5.65 14.12
N VAL A 252 -1.97 -4.81 14.99
CA VAL A 252 -1.19 -3.79 15.71
C VAL A 252 -0.65 -4.27 17.06
N GLU A 253 -1.22 -5.37 17.57
CA GLU A 253 -0.87 -6.04 18.83
C GLU A 253 -1.25 -7.52 18.73
N ASP A 254 -0.78 -8.32 19.70
CA ASP A 254 -1.14 -9.74 19.77
C ASP A 254 -2.64 -9.92 20.07
N PRO A 255 -3.28 -11.01 19.58
CA PRO A 255 -4.70 -11.26 19.78
C PRO A 255 -5.10 -11.33 21.26
N THR A 256 -6.26 -10.77 21.58
CA THR A 256 -6.90 -11.02 22.87
C THR A 256 -7.66 -12.34 22.82
N VAL A 257 -7.24 -13.32 23.62
CA VAL A 257 -7.81 -14.68 23.62
C VAL A 257 -8.55 -14.97 24.93
N TYR A 258 -9.76 -15.50 24.82
CA TYR A 258 -10.57 -15.98 25.94
C TYR A 258 -10.93 -17.44 25.76
N THR A 259 -10.65 -18.24 26.79
CA THR A 259 -11.08 -19.63 26.90
C THR A 259 -12.06 -19.79 28.07
N ASN A 260 -12.96 -20.77 27.96
CA ASN A 260 -13.81 -21.17 29.07
C ASN A 260 -13.03 -22.07 30.07
N ALA A 261 -13.69 -22.51 31.14
CA ALA A 261 -13.09 -23.37 32.16
C ALA A 261 -12.57 -24.72 31.62
N THR A 262 -13.04 -25.18 30.46
CA THR A 262 -12.58 -26.42 29.82
C THR A 262 -11.45 -26.18 28.81
N GLY A 263 -10.91 -24.96 28.74
CA GLY A 263 -9.87 -24.58 27.77
C GLY A 263 -10.37 -24.35 26.35
N LYS A 264 -11.70 -24.36 26.10
CA LYS A 264 -12.28 -24.11 24.77
C LYS A 264 -12.35 -22.60 24.50
N VAL A 265 -11.94 -22.20 23.31
CA VAL A 265 -11.99 -20.81 22.83
C VAL A 265 -13.42 -20.28 22.79
N ILE A 266 -13.62 -19.04 23.24
CA ILE A 266 -14.88 -18.30 23.13
C ILE A 266 -14.70 -17.24 22.04
N PRO A 267 -14.94 -17.57 20.75
CA PRO A 267 -14.51 -16.74 19.60
C PRO A 267 -15.16 -15.37 19.54
N SER A 268 -16.38 -15.21 20.06
CA SER A 268 -17.09 -13.93 20.13
C SER A 268 -16.48 -12.95 21.14
N ARG A 269 -15.69 -13.45 22.09
CA ARG A 269 -14.95 -12.66 23.08
C ARG A 269 -13.49 -12.47 22.69
N CYS A 270 -12.96 -13.35 21.85
CA CYS A 270 -11.62 -13.21 21.29
C CYS A 270 -11.62 -12.14 20.22
N SER A 271 -10.54 -11.37 20.12
CA SER A 271 -10.45 -10.31 19.12
C SER A 271 -9.02 -10.03 18.68
N VAL A 272 -8.91 -9.44 17.50
CA VAL A 272 -7.69 -8.80 17.01
C VAL A 272 -7.93 -7.31 16.90
N LYS A 273 -6.87 -6.53 17.08
CA LYS A 273 -6.84 -5.10 16.78
C LYS A 273 -5.98 -4.87 15.54
N THR A 274 -6.46 -4.06 14.60
CA THR A 274 -5.84 -3.94 13.29
C THR A 274 -5.69 -2.50 12.80
N ILE A 275 -4.79 -2.33 11.84
CA ILE A 275 -4.70 -1.17 10.96
C ILE A 275 -4.93 -1.61 9.52
N GLU A 276 -5.79 -0.88 8.81
CA GLU A 276 -6.16 -1.15 7.42
C GLU A 276 -6.53 0.14 6.69
N GLN A 277 -6.43 0.11 5.37
CA GLN A 277 -6.88 1.19 4.51
C GLN A 277 -8.07 0.72 3.68
N THR A 278 -9.16 1.46 3.69
CA THR A 278 -10.43 1.05 3.08
C THR A 278 -10.87 2.03 2.00
N ASN A 279 -11.79 1.58 1.15
CA ASN A 279 -12.44 2.43 0.15
C ASN A 279 -13.61 3.25 0.76
N ALA A 280 -13.61 3.49 2.06
CA ALA A 280 -14.63 4.25 2.79
C ALA A 280 -13.99 5.18 3.82
N PHE A 281 -14.68 6.27 4.17
CA PHE A 281 -14.28 7.07 5.33
C PHE A 281 -14.64 6.34 6.62
N ASP A 282 -13.76 6.42 7.63
CA ASP A 282 -13.99 5.82 8.95
C ASP A 282 -15.14 6.53 9.67
N SER A 283 -16.30 5.87 9.70
CA SER A 283 -17.52 6.37 10.34
C SER A 283 -17.49 6.25 11.87
N GLN A 284 -16.51 5.54 12.46
CA GLN A 284 -16.39 5.39 13.91
C GLN A 284 -15.61 6.54 14.55
N ARG A 285 -14.93 7.40 13.76
CA ARG A 285 -14.26 8.59 14.27
C ARG A 285 -15.27 9.67 14.63
N THR A 286 -15.06 10.27 15.81
CA THR A 286 -15.94 11.30 16.38
C THR A 286 -15.27 12.65 16.53
N ASP A 287 -13.98 12.75 16.20
CA ASP A 287 -13.16 13.97 16.29
C ASP A 287 -13.29 14.90 15.06
N GLY A 288 -14.21 14.60 14.13
CA GLY A 288 -14.47 15.41 12.94
C GLY A 288 -13.43 15.24 11.82
N VAL A 289 -12.42 14.42 12.04
CA VAL A 289 -11.39 14.06 11.06
C VAL A 289 -11.93 13.04 10.06
N LYS A 290 -11.69 13.26 8.76
CA LYS A 290 -11.96 12.27 7.71
C LYS A 290 -10.69 11.48 7.38
N THR A 291 -10.81 10.16 7.34
CA THR A 291 -9.71 9.28 6.94
C THR A 291 -10.26 8.02 6.29
N THR A 292 -9.51 7.48 5.34
CA THR A 292 -9.75 6.15 4.77
C THR A 292 -9.00 5.06 5.52
N TRP A 293 -8.33 5.39 6.62
CA TRP A 293 -7.57 4.46 7.46
C TRP A 293 -8.36 4.10 8.71
N PHE A 294 -8.59 2.80 8.88
CA PHE A 294 -9.28 2.25 10.04
C PHE A 294 -8.18 1.80 11.00
N VAL A 295 -7.80 2.70 11.89
CA VAL A 295 -6.69 2.53 12.83
C VAL A 295 -7.22 2.01 14.16
N ASP A 296 -6.59 0.94 14.67
CA ASP A 296 -6.95 0.31 15.94
C ASP A 296 -8.39 -0.26 15.98
N HIS A 297 -8.95 -0.60 14.81
CA HIS A 297 -10.26 -1.25 14.72
C HIS A 297 -10.19 -2.68 15.30
N ILE A 298 -11.23 -3.07 16.02
CA ILE A 298 -11.30 -4.36 16.71
C ILE A 298 -12.27 -5.30 15.99
N TYR A 299 -11.80 -6.51 15.69
CA TYR A 299 -12.58 -7.56 15.04
C TYR A 299 -12.60 -8.81 15.91
N SER A 300 -13.80 -9.35 16.17
CA SER A 300 -13.92 -10.64 16.86
C SER A 300 -13.51 -11.80 15.95
N PHE A 301 -13.08 -12.92 16.53
CA PHE A 301 -12.75 -14.11 15.72
C PHE A 301 -13.97 -14.62 14.95
N THR A 302 -15.17 -14.54 15.55
CA THR A 302 -16.44 -14.85 14.88
C THR A 302 -16.63 -13.99 13.63
N LYS A 303 -16.48 -12.66 13.74
CA LYS A 303 -16.63 -11.76 12.60
C LYS A 303 -15.63 -12.06 11.49
N LEU A 304 -14.36 -12.31 11.83
CA LEU A 304 -13.33 -12.65 10.85
C LEU A 304 -13.65 -13.93 10.10
N TYR A 305 -14.08 -14.97 10.80
CA TYR A 305 -14.44 -16.25 10.19
C TYR A 305 -15.67 -16.13 9.28
N GLU A 306 -16.73 -15.46 9.75
CA GLU A 306 -17.97 -15.26 8.99
C GLU A 306 -17.73 -14.43 7.72
N THR A 307 -16.72 -13.55 7.74
CA THR A 307 -16.30 -12.71 6.60
C THR A 307 -15.09 -13.25 5.84
N ASN A 308 -14.80 -14.55 5.97
CA ASN A 308 -13.81 -15.30 5.20
C ASN A 308 -12.35 -14.82 5.31
N TYR A 309 -11.98 -14.16 6.41
CA TYR A 309 -10.59 -13.77 6.62
C TYR A 309 -9.73 -14.96 7.03
N ILE A 310 -8.53 -15.08 6.48
CA ILE A 310 -7.53 -16.09 6.87
C ILE A 310 -6.31 -15.42 7.55
N PRO A 311 -5.70 -16.07 8.55
CA PRO A 311 -4.52 -15.57 9.24
C PRO A 311 -3.22 -15.91 8.52
N LEU A 312 -2.41 -14.91 8.22
CA LEU A 312 -1.14 -15.04 7.51
C LEU A 312 0.00 -14.41 8.29
N THR A 313 1.20 -14.92 8.07
CA THR A 313 2.46 -14.33 8.54
C THR A 313 3.45 -14.20 7.37
N LEU A 314 4.54 -13.46 7.57
CA LEU A 314 5.55 -13.25 6.52
C LEU A 314 6.74 -14.18 6.73
N ALA A 315 7.18 -14.86 5.67
CA ALA A 315 8.38 -15.68 5.73
C ALA A 315 9.62 -14.87 6.14
N SER A 316 9.69 -13.59 5.78
CA SER A 316 10.80 -12.72 6.22
C SER A 316 10.87 -12.47 7.73
N TYR A 317 9.82 -12.76 8.51
CA TYR A 317 9.93 -12.70 9.97
C TYR A 317 10.77 -13.83 10.59
N SER A 318 10.96 -14.95 9.88
CA SER A 318 11.80 -16.05 10.37
C SER A 318 13.28 -15.89 10.01
N LYS A 319 13.62 -14.97 9.10
CA LYS A 319 15.01 -14.70 8.71
C LYS A 319 15.71 -13.96 9.85
N PRO A 320 16.86 -14.45 10.35
CA PRO A 320 17.63 -13.71 11.32
C PRO A 320 18.13 -12.40 10.69
N ARG A 321 18.23 -11.35 11.50
CA ARG A 321 18.66 -10.02 11.04
C ARG A 321 20.02 -10.04 10.32
N SER A 322 20.92 -10.96 10.69
CA SER A 322 22.21 -11.17 10.04
C SER A 322 22.12 -11.67 8.60
N GLU A 323 20.99 -12.25 8.21
CA GLU A 323 20.70 -12.69 6.84
C GLU A 323 19.94 -11.63 6.03
N MET A 324 19.53 -10.53 6.66
CA MET A 324 18.89 -9.42 5.95
C MET A 324 19.94 -8.56 5.23
N GLU A 325 19.56 -8.07 4.05
CA GLU A 325 20.41 -7.14 3.32
C GLU A 325 20.55 -5.82 4.07
N VAL A 326 21.79 -5.34 4.17
CA VAL A 326 22.07 -3.98 4.63
C VAL A 326 21.63 -3.01 3.52
N PRO A 327 20.69 -2.10 3.79
CA PRO A 327 20.27 -1.10 2.81
C PRO A 327 21.43 -0.17 2.49
N TYR A 328 21.64 0.14 1.21
CA TYR A 328 22.63 1.12 0.81
C TYR A 328 22.13 1.96 -0.36
N ILE A 329 22.75 3.12 -0.51
CA ILE A 329 22.65 3.95 -1.71
C ILE A 329 24.05 4.36 -2.14
N ALA A 330 24.30 4.38 -3.44
CA ALA A 330 25.62 4.68 -3.99
C ALA A 330 25.54 5.65 -5.17
N LEU A 331 26.61 6.44 -5.31
CA LEU A 331 26.83 7.39 -6.39
C LEU A 331 28.05 6.91 -7.21
N ASP A 332 27.87 6.77 -8.52
CA ASP A 332 28.89 6.22 -9.43
C ASP A 332 30.20 7.02 -9.43
N LYS A 333 30.11 8.35 -9.53
CA LYS A 333 31.25 9.29 -9.57
C LYS A 333 30.96 10.56 -8.78
N ALA A 334 32.01 11.29 -8.40
CA ALA A 334 31.88 12.59 -7.76
C ALA A 334 31.18 13.59 -8.68
N LEU A 335 30.52 14.58 -8.09
CA LEU A 335 30.08 15.77 -8.80
C LEU A 335 31.30 16.58 -9.25
N ASP A 336 31.49 16.69 -10.56
CA ASP A 336 32.62 17.43 -11.15
C ASP A 336 32.24 18.90 -11.39
N PRO A 337 32.88 19.87 -10.68
CA PRO A 337 32.63 21.29 -10.88
C PRO A 337 32.77 21.78 -12.32
N GLU A 338 33.69 21.22 -13.11
CA GLU A 338 33.92 21.64 -14.50
C GLU A 338 32.79 21.17 -15.43
N VAL A 339 32.18 20.03 -15.12
CA VAL A 339 31.05 19.49 -15.87
C VAL A 339 29.76 20.23 -15.47
N LEU A 340 29.58 20.50 -14.17
CA LEU A 340 28.47 21.29 -13.64
C LEU A 340 28.47 22.73 -14.17
N ALA A 341 29.64 23.36 -14.29
CA ALA A 341 29.80 24.69 -14.89
C ALA A 341 29.19 24.78 -16.30
N LYS A 342 29.21 23.67 -17.04
CA LYS A 342 28.66 23.54 -18.40
C LYS A 342 27.20 23.08 -18.43
N LYS A 343 26.50 23.12 -17.28
CA LYS A 343 25.12 22.61 -17.11
C LYS A 343 24.98 21.13 -17.47
N SER A 344 26.02 20.35 -17.19
CA SER A 344 26.05 18.92 -17.45
C SER A 344 26.36 18.16 -16.15
N PHE A 345 25.80 16.97 -16.00
CA PHE A 345 26.28 15.91 -15.12
C PHE A 345 25.53 14.61 -15.47
N ASP A 346 26.23 13.51 -15.51
CA ASP A 346 25.75 12.20 -15.97
C ASP A 346 25.96 11.14 -14.88
N ASN A 347 25.87 11.55 -13.62
CA ASN A 347 25.95 10.66 -12.48
C ASN A 347 24.74 9.74 -12.42
N THR A 348 24.97 8.56 -11.85
CA THR A 348 23.98 7.52 -11.62
C THR A 348 23.92 7.19 -10.14
N VAL A 349 22.70 7.19 -9.60
CA VAL A 349 22.42 6.75 -8.23
C VAL A 349 21.88 5.33 -8.27
N VAL A 350 22.44 4.42 -7.48
CA VAL A 350 21.99 3.03 -7.36
C VAL A 350 21.68 2.64 -5.92
N SER A 351 20.76 1.69 -5.72
CA SER A 351 20.43 1.15 -4.41
C SER A 351 19.95 -0.31 -4.51
N ASN A 352 20.18 -1.11 -3.47
CA ASN A 352 19.50 -2.41 -3.34
C ASN A 352 18.05 -2.30 -2.83
N PHE A 353 17.63 -1.12 -2.36
CA PHE A 353 16.26 -0.81 -1.97
C PHE A 353 15.62 0.13 -3.00
N PRO A 354 14.28 0.16 -3.11
CA PRO A 354 13.62 1.16 -3.94
C PRO A 354 14.01 2.60 -3.53
N ILE A 355 14.56 3.35 -4.48
CA ILE A 355 14.87 4.77 -4.33
C ILE A 355 13.54 5.53 -4.38
N ARG A 356 13.12 6.08 -3.24
CA ARG A 356 11.81 6.74 -3.10
C ARG A 356 11.80 8.14 -3.68
N TYR A 357 12.95 8.82 -3.59
CA TYR A 357 13.15 10.14 -4.18
C TYR A 357 14.63 10.44 -4.42
N ILE A 358 14.85 11.37 -5.35
CA ILE A 358 16.08 12.14 -5.49
C ILE A 358 15.73 13.60 -5.23
N ASP A 359 16.57 14.30 -4.50
CA ASP A 359 16.51 15.73 -4.27
C ASP A 359 17.79 16.39 -4.78
N ILE A 360 17.65 17.45 -5.57
CA ILE A 360 18.78 18.21 -6.09
C ILE A 360 18.48 19.67 -5.83
N GLU A 361 19.34 20.31 -5.03
CA GLU A 361 19.23 21.71 -4.68
C GLU A 361 20.43 22.49 -5.23
N ILE A 362 20.16 23.65 -5.81
CA ILE A 362 21.16 24.64 -6.18
C ILE A 362 21.05 25.79 -5.19
N ILE A 363 22.14 26.05 -4.49
CA ILE A 363 22.25 27.08 -3.46
C ILE A 363 23.18 28.17 -4.01
N ASP A 364 22.77 29.43 -3.91
CA ASP A 364 23.62 30.57 -4.29
C ASP A 364 24.65 30.91 -3.21
N GLU A 365 25.52 31.91 -3.46
CA GLU A 365 26.54 32.36 -2.49
C GLU A 365 25.94 32.89 -1.18
N SER A 366 24.67 33.29 -1.17
CA SER A 366 23.99 33.77 0.04
C SER A 366 23.48 32.62 0.92
N GLY A 367 23.53 31.39 0.43
CA GLY A 367 22.94 30.22 1.09
C GLY A 367 21.47 30.00 0.75
N THR A 368 20.92 30.71 -0.25
CA THR A 368 19.52 30.59 -0.65
C THR A 368 19.36 29.50 -1.72
N VAL A 369 18.36 28.61 -1.57
CA VAL A 369 18.00 27.65 -2.61
C VAL A 369 17.34 28.40 -3.78
N VAL A 370 18.06 28.51 -4.89
CA VAL A 370 17.62 29.24 -6.10
C VAL A 370 17.01 28.32 -7.17
N SER A 371 17.31 27.02 -7.10
CA SER A 371 16.66 26.01 -7.92
C SER A 371 16.60 24.70 -7.16
N LYS A 372 15.52 23.94 -7.37
CA LYS A 372 15.32 22.64 -6.73
C LYS A 372 14.61 21.72 -7.69
N LEU A 373 15.10 20.50 -7.84
CA LEU A 373 14.35 19.43 -8.48
C LEU A 373 13.17 19.08 -7.57
N PRO A 374 11.90 19.19 -8.03
CA PRO A 374 10.78 18.66 -7.27
C PRO A 374 11.07 17.19 -7.00
N LYS A 375 10.99 16.74 -5.73
CA LYS A 375 11.34 15.37 -5.35
C LYS A 375 10.60 14.38 -6.23
N ILE A 376 11.33 13.70 -7.11
CA ILE A 376 10.71 12.87 -8.13
C ILE A 376 10.37 11.52 -7.51
N ASN A 377 9.09 11.20 -7.53
CA ASN A 377 8.56 9.91 -7.13
C ASN A 377 8.98 8.85 -8.16
N MET A 378 9.74 7.84 -7.72
CA MET A 378 10.16 6.71 -8.56
C MET A 378 9.77 5.40 -7.87
N PRO A 379 8.57 4.85 -8.13
CA PRO A 379 8.14 3.61 -7.49
C PRO A 379 9.00 2.45 -8.00
N ASN A 380 9.59 1.69 -7.07
CA ASN A 380 10.39 0.48 -7.33
C ASN A 380 11.66 0.68 -8.16
N THR A 381 12.10 1.90 -8.42
CA THR A 381 13.34 2.17 -9.16
C THR A 381 14.56 1.97 -8.25
N ARG A 382 15.54 1.21 -8.71
CA ARG A 382 16.80 0.97 -8.00
C ARG A 382 18.02 1.62 -8.62
N GLU A 383 17.88 2.15 -9.83
CA GLU A 383 18.93 2.86 -10.56
C GLU A 383 18.36 4.11 -11.25
N ILE A 384 19.04 5.24 -11.11
CA ILE A 384 18.60 6.53 -11.64
C ILE A 384 19.77 7.26 -12.27
N GLU A 385 19.73 7.37 -13.59
CA GLU A 385 20.55 8.34 -14.33
C GLU A 385 20.05 9.75 -14.06
N LEU A 386 20.91 10.66 -13.61
CA LEU A 386 20.52 12.02 -13.24
C LEU A 386 20.51 13.00 -14.43
N LYS A 387 21.10 12.61 -15.57
CA LYS A 387 21.19 13.43 -16.79
C LYS A 387 19.82 13.94 -17.27
N LYS A 388 18.75 13.17 -17.08
CA LYS A 388 17.38 13.55 -17.46
C LYS A 388 16.80 14.72 -16.64
N TYR A 389 17.40 15.08 -15.51
CA TYR A 389 16.88 16.12 -14.61
C TYR A 389 17.63 17.45 -14.72
N MET A 390 18.75 17.49 -15.45
CA MET A 390 19.62 18.66 -15.57
C MET A 390 18.89 19.90 -16.07
N THR A 391 18.07 19.76 -17.13
CA THR A 391 17.40 20.91 -17.76
C THR A 391 16.49 21.65 -16.80
N THR A 392 15.85 20.92 -15.87
CA THR A 392 14.99 21.50 -14.84
C THR A 392 15.82 22.19 -13.75
N VAL A 393 16.88 21.53 -13.27
CA VAL A 393 17.69 22.04 -12.14
C VAL A 393 18.51 23.27 -12.53
N PHE A 394 19.08 23.30 -13.73
CA PHE A 394 19.92 24.40 -14.19
C PHE A 394 19.14 25.52 -14.90
N LYS A 395 17.81 25.42 -14.85
CA LYS A 395 16.92 26.42 -15.45
C LYS A 395 17.12 27.76 -14.74
N ASP A 396 17.18 28.83 -15.52
CA ASP A 396 17.21 30.22 -15.05
C ASP A 396 18.44 30.62 -14.19
N LEU A 397 19.47 29.76 -14.09
CA LEU A 397 20.74 30.13 -13.47
C LEU A 397 21.57 31.09 -14.35
N GLU A 398 22.08 32.15 -13.74
CA GLU A 398 22.91 33.18 -14.37
C GLU A 398 24.38 32.77 -14.48
N SER A 399 24.97 32.90 -15.67
CA SER A 399 26.39 32.66 -15.93
C SER A 399 27.29 33.65 -15.17
N GLY A 400 28.49 33.20 -14.83
CA GLY A 400 29.48 33.96 -14.04
C GLY A 400 29.24 33.94 -12.53
N LYS A 401 28.11 33.40 -12.06
CA LYS A 401 27.83 33.26 -10.61
C LYS A 401 28.32 31.93 -10.07
N LYS A 402 28.70 31.93 -8.79
CA LYS A 402 29.02 30.72 -8.03
C LYS A 402 27.75 30.13 -7.44
N TYR A 403 27.66 28.80 -7.50
CA TYR A 403 26.58 28.02 -6.92
C TYR A 403 27.15 26.79 -6.21
N THR A 404 26.34 26.19 -5.34
CA THR A 404 26.57 24.88 -4.74
C THR A 404 25.44 23.94 -5.17
N LEU A 405 25.78 22.80 -5.77
CA LEU A 405 24.83 21.70 -5.96
C LEU A 405 24.90 20.77 -4.76
N VAL A 406 23.73 20.43 -4.20
CA VAL A 406 23.57 19.40 -3.18
C VAL A 406 22.72 18.27 -3.75
N LEU A 407 23.27 17.06 -3.80
CA LEU A 407 22.57 15.87 -4.23
C LEU A 407 22.22 15.02 -3.00
N SER A 408 20.93 14.80 -2.78
CA SER A 408 20.43 13.91 -1.74
C SER A 408 19.51 12.85 -2.32
N ALA A 409 19.42 11.72 -1.64
CA ALA A 409 18.55 10.63 -2.05
C ALA A 409 17.97 9.91 -0.83
N GLY A 410 16.77 9.35 -1.00
CA GLY A 410 16.12 8.58 0.04
C GLY A 410 15.67 7.21 -0.45
N ILE A 411 15.87 6.21 0.38
CA ILE A 411 15.34 4.86 0.21
C ILE A 411 14.22 4.61 1.23
N ALA A 412 13.70 3.39 1.30
CA ALA A 412 12.56 3.06 2.16
C ALA A 412 12.72 3.56 3.62
N ILE A 413 13.89 3.36 4.22
CA ILE A 413 14.12 3.56 5.67
C ILE A 413 14.54 4.99 6.02
N ASP A 414 15.36 5.63 5.18
CA ASP A 414 16.04 6.88 5.52
C ASP A 414 16.58 7.59 4.25
N SER A 415 17.26 8.71 4.44
CA SER A 415 17.86 9.53 3.40
C SER A 415 19.22 10.08 3.76
N CYS A 416 20.00 10.46 2.76
CA CYS A 416 21.32 11.04 2.98
C CYS A 416 21.71 12.04 1.87
N GLU A 417 22.64 12.95 2.22
CA GLU A 417 23.41 13.72 1.23
C GLU A 417 24.45 12.79 0.57
N LEU A 418 24.30 12.57 -0.72
CA LEU A 418 25.23 11.79 -1.53
C LEU A 418 26.46 12.63 -1.88
N ASP A 419 26.29 13.85 -2.35
CA ASP A 419 27.44 14.68 -2.69
C ASP A 419 27.10 16.17 -2.72
N ARG A 420 28.14 16.99 -2.68
CA ARG A 420 28.07 18.44 -2.71
C ARG A 420 29.26 19.00 -3.48
N ALA A 421 28.98 19.84 -4.47
CA ALA A 421 30.01 20.50 -5.26
C ALA A 421 29.71 21.98 -5.48
N GLU A 422 30.73 22.81 -5.30
CA GLU A 422 30.69 24.22 -5.69
C GLU A 422 31.16 24.37 -7.14
N PHE A 423 30.50 25.22 -7.93
CA PHE A 423 30.87 25.51 -9.31
C PHE A 423 30.56 26.96 -9.67
N VAL A 424 31.29 27.48 -10.66
CA VAL A 424 30.96 28.78 -11.29
C VAL A 424 30.36 28.47 -12.65
N LEU A 425 29.14 28.96 -12.89
CA LEU A 425 28.43 28.65 -14.13
C LEU A 425 29.08 29.37 -15.31
N SER A 426 29.43 28.63 -16.37
CA SER A 426 30.10 29.19 -17.56
C SER A 426 29.18 29.98 -18.49
#